data_AF-A0A091P788-F1
#
_entry.id   AF-A0A091P788-F1
#
_cell.length_a   1.000
_cell.length_b   1.000
_cell.length_c   1.000
_cell.angle_alpha   90.00
_cell.angle_beta   90.00
_cell.angle_gamma   90.00
#
_symmetry.space_group_name_H-M   'P 1'
#
loop_
_entity.id
_entity.type
_entity.pdbx_description
1 polymer ?
#
loop_
_entity_poly.entity_id
_entity_poly.type
_entity_poly.pdbx_seq_one_letter_code
_entity_poly.pdbx_strand_id
1 'polypeptide(L)'
;NTVSNLIFILPPIYGAIQTYKDGLEKRYLAAYLCLTAVGLGSWCFHMTLKYEMQLLDELPMIYSCCVFVYCLYECFKYKNTVNYPLLFLLITYSFVVSIVYLNLKEPVFHQIMYGTLVSIIVLRSVYIVLWVYPWLRGLGYTSLTVFLMGFFLWNVDNIFCDKLR
;
A
#
# COMPACT_ATOMS: atom_id res chain seq x y z
N ASN A 1 11.30 14.19 -4.60
CA ASN A 1 10.48 13.04 -5.01
C ASN A 1 11.30 11.76 -5.16
N THR A 2 12.43 11.76 -5.88
CA THR A 2 13.24 10.52 -6.06
C THR A 2 13.93 10.03 -4.77
N VAL A 3 14.81 10.83 -4.15
CA VAL A 3 15.60 10.40 -2.98
C VAL A 3 14.74 10.15 -1.74
N SER A 4 13.59 10.85 -1.62
CA SER A 4 12.62 10.62 -0.55
C SER A 4 12.11 9.18 -0.53
N ASN A 5 12.16 8.44 -1.64
CA ASN A 5 11.74 7.03 -1.69
C ASN A 5 12.67 6.06 -0.95
N LEU A 6 13.86 6.49 -0.50
CA LEU A 6 14.73 5.66 0.35
C LEU A 6 14.00 5.12 1.60
N ILE A 7 13.10 5.90 2.18
CA ILE A 7 12.32 5.50 3.37
C ILE A 7 11.30 4.39 3.07
N PHE A 8 10.91 4.24 1.80
CA PHE A 8 10.03 3.16 1.33
C PHE A 8 10.81 1.95 0.82
N ILE A 9 12.14 2.02 0.75
CA ILE A 9 13.01 0.94 0.28
C ILE A 9 13.77 0.31 1.45
N LEU A 10 14.58 1.08 2.19
CA LEU A 10 15.51 0.53 3.16
C LEU A 10 14.81 -0.06 4.40
N PRO A 11 13.88 0.65 5.09
CA PRO A 11 13.20 0.08 6.25
C PRO A 11 12.35 -1.15 5.91
N PRO A 12 11.58 -1.20 4.81
CA PRO A 12 10.83 -2.40 4.44
C PRO A 12 11.72 -3.60 4.08
N ILE A 13 12.86 -3.40 3.41
CA ILE A 13 13.85 -4.48 3.18
C ILE A 13 14.34 -5.04 4.51
N TYR A 14 14.71 -4.17 5.46
CA TYR A 14 15.11 -4.60 6.78
C TYR A 14 14.00 -5.38 7.49
N GLY A 15 12.75 -4.89 7.42
CA GLY A 15 11.57 -5.58 7.95
C GLY A 15 11.33 -6.96 7.32
N ALA A 16 11.53 -7.09 6.00
CA ALA A 16 11.44 -8.37 5.30
C ALA A 16 12.50 -9.37 5.77
N ILE A 17 13.76 -8.92 5.88
CA ILE A 17 14.87 -9.76 6.37
C ILE A 17 14.59 -10.24 7.81
N GLN A 18 14.13 -9.33 8.68
CA GLN A 18 13.81 -9.67 10.07
C GLN A 18 12.64 -10.66 10.15
N THR A 19 11.58 -10.43 9.37
CA THR A 19 10.42 -11.32 9.29
C THR A 19 10.81 -12.74 8.88
N TYR A 20 11.74 -12.87 7.93
CA TYR A 20 12.27 -14.16 7.51
C TYR A 20 13.11 -14.83 8.61
N LYS A 21 14.02 -14.08 9.25
CA LYS A 21 14.87 -14.59 10.34
C LYS A 21 14.07 -15.06 11.55
N ASP A 22 12.99 -14.36 11.87
CA ASP A 22 12.12 -14.68 13.01
C ASP A 22 11.12 -15.80 12.70
N GLY A 23 11.11 -16.34 11.48
CA GLY A 23 10.22 -17.44 11.08
C GLY A 23 8.74 -17.06 11.07
N LEU A 24 8.44 -15.78 10.83
CA LEU A 24 7.06 -15.27 10.78
C LEU A 24 6.34 -15.73 9.50
N GLU A 25 5.02 -15.55 9.48
CA GLU A 25 4.18 -15.98 8.36
C GLU A 25 4.54 -15.24 7.07
N LYS A 26 4.60 -15.99 5.96
CA LYS A 26 5.01 -15.49 4.63
C LYS A 26 4.19 -14.29 4.13
N ARG A 27 2.95 -14.12 4.59
CA ARG A 27 2.09 -12.97 4.26
C ARG A 27 2.68 -11.64 4.73
N TYR A 28 3.33 -11.61 5.90
CA TYR A 28 3.98 -10.40 6.40
C TYR A 28 5.31 -10.13 5.68
N LEU A 29 6.00 -11.19 5.24
CA LEU A 29 7.18 -11.05 4.38
C LEU A 29 6.77 -10.41 3.05
N ALA A 30 5.70 -10.91 2.43
CA ALA A 30 5.15 -10.34 1.21
C ALA A 30 4.74 -8.87 1.39
N ALA A 31 4.13 -8.50 2.52
CA ALA A 31 3.75 -7.13 2.82
C ALA A 31 4.95 -6.16 2.78
N TYR A 32 6.08 -6.52 3.40
CA TYR A 32 7.30 -5.70 3.38
C TYR A 32 7.94 -5.63 1.98
N LEU A 33 7.97 -6.74 1.25
CA LEU A 33 8.50 -6.77 -0.12
C LEU A 33 7.65 -5.95 -1.09
N CYS A 34 6.32 -6.00 -0.94
CA CYS A 34 5.39 -5.18 -1.71
C CYS A 34 5.64 -3.67 -1.48
N LEU A 35 5.82 -3.25 -0.22
CA LEU A 35 6.15 -1.86 0.09
C LEU A 35 7.50 -1.43 -0.52
N THR A 36 8.49 -2.33 -0.51
CA THR A 36 9.77 -2.11 -1.19
C THR A 36 9.59 -1.91 -2.70
N ALA A 37 8.72 -2.72 -3.33
CA ALA A 37 8.43 -2.62 -4.76
C ALA A 37 7.77 -1.27 -5.11
N VAL A 38 6.87 -0.76 -4.28
CA VAL A 38 6.31 0.60 -4.41
C VAL A 38 7.43 1.64 -4.34
N GLY A 39 8.31 1.57 -3.35
CA GLY A 39 9.43 2.51 -3.21
C GLY A 39 10.38 2.52 -4.41
N LEU A 40 10.69 1.34 -4.96
CA LEU A 40 11.52 1.19 -6.16
C LEU A 40 10.82 1.74 -7.41
N GLY A 41 9.53 1.44 -7.58
CA GLY A 41 8.71 1.96 -8.68
C GLY A 41 8.66 3.49 -8.67
N SER A 42 8.34 4.06 -7.51
CA SER A 42 8.31 5.51 -7.31
C SER A 42 9.66 6.17 -7.55
N TRP A 43 10.76 5.53 -7.15
CA TRP A 43 12.10 6.02 -7.46
C TRP A 43 12.32 6.08 -8.97
N CYS A 44 12.06 4.99 -9.67
CA CYS A 44 12.24 4.91 -11.12
C CYS A 44 11.36 5.92 -11.85
N PHE A 45 10.11 6.10 -11.42
CA PHE A 45 9.20 7.08 -12.00
C PHE A 45 9.71 8.50 -11.79
N HIS A 46 10.00 8.92 -10.56
CA HIS A 46 10.44 10.29 -10.30
C HIS A 46 11.84 10.61 -10.85
N MET A 47 12.66 9.60 -11.14
CA MET A 47 13.93 9.79 -11.84
C MET A 47 13.76 9.98 -13.35
N THR A 48 12.76 9.35 -13.97
CA THR A 48 12.66 9.25 -15.43
C THR A 48 11.47 9.97 -16.06
N LEU A 49 10.37 10.14 -15.30
CA LEU A 49 9.08 10.68 -15.72
C LEU A 49 8.49 10.00 -16.97
N LYS A 50 8.78 8.71 -17.14
CA LYS A 50 8.24 7.89 -18.22
C LYS A 50 6.97 7.17 -17.80
N TYR A 51 6.03 7.03 -18.73
CA TYR A 51 4.76 6.34 -18.49
C TYR A 51 4.96 4.89 -18.04
N GLU A 52 5.92 4.18 -18.62
CA GLU A 52 6.24 2.80 -18.24
C GLU A 52 6.68 2.69 -16.77
N MET A 53 7.42 3.70 -16.29
CA MET A 53 7.85 3.76 -14.90
C MET A 53 6.75 4.27 -13.97
N GLN A 54 5.82 5.10 -14.48
CA GLN A 54 4.61 5.48 -13.75
C GLN A 54 3.75 4.24 -13.42
N LEU A 55 3.58 3.34 -14.38
CA LEU A 55 2.90 2.06 -14.15
C LEU A 55 3.61 1.22 -13.09
N LEU A 56 4.95 1.26 -13.05
CA LEU A 56 5.76 0.57 -12.04
C LEU A 56 5.64 1.22 -10.66
N ASP A 57 5.25 2.49 -10.55
CA ASP A 57 4.96 3.15 -9.27
C ASP A 57 3.53 2.82 -8.81
N GLU A 58 2.54 3.11 -9.66
CA GLU A 58 1.13 3.13 -9.30
C GLU A 58 0.50 1.74 -9.16
N LEU A 59 0.82 0.78 -10.04
CA LEU A 59 0.21 -0.57 -9.99
C LEU A 59 0.66 -1.35 -8.74
N PRO A 60 1.94 -1.35 -8.33
CA PRO A 60 2.36 -1.96 -7.08
C PRO A 60 1.66 -1.39 -5.83
N MET A 61 1.19 -0.14 -5.85
CA MET A 61 0.41 0.40 -4.73
C MET A 61 -0.89 -0.39 -4.53
N ILE A 62 -1.60 -0.71 -5.61
CA ILE A 62 -2.83 -1.53 -5.58
C ILE A 62 -2.52 -2.94 -5.06
N TYR A 63 -1.48 -3.57 -5.59
CA TYR A 63 -1.09 -4.93 -5.19
C TYR A 63 -0.69 -5.00 -3.72
N SER A 64 0.07 -4.02 -3.25
CA SER A 64 0.48 -3.89 -1.85
C SER A 64 -0.72 -3.75 -0.93
N CYS A 65 -1.68 -2.89 -1.28
CA CYS A 65 -2.91 -2.73 -0.52
C CYS A 65 -3.74 -4.02 -0.49
N CYS A 66 -3.84 -4.78 -1.59
CA CYS A 66 -4.48 -6.09 -1.57
C CYS A 66 -3.82 -7.04 -0.57
N VAL A 67 -2.48 -7.11 -0.53
CA VAL A 67 -1.74 -7.92 0.45
C VAL A 67 -2.01 -7.44 1.89
N PHE A 68 -2.06 -6.13 2.13
CA PHE A 68 -2.37 -5.57 3.45
C PHE A 68 -3.80 -5.88 3.90
N VAL A 69 -4.79 -5.77 3.01
CA VAL A 69 -6.17 -6.18 3.28
C VAL A 69 -6.21 -7.66 3.65
N TYR A 70 -5.55 -8.53 2.90
CA TYR A 70 -5.47 -9.95 3.21
C TYR A 70 -4.89 -10.20 4.61
N CYS A 71 -3.76 -9.55 4.94
CA CYS A 71 -3.13 -9.68 6.26
C CYS A 71 -4.06 -9.23 7.40
N LEU A 72 -4.76 -8.10 7.25
CA LEU A 72 -5.65 -7.56 8.28
C LEU A 72 -6.94 -8.37 8.48
N TYR A 73 -7.47 -8.99 7.44
CA TYR A 73 -8.66 -9.83 7.58
C TYR A 73 -8.32 -11.23 8.09
N GLU A 74 -7.12 -11.73 7.80
CA GLU A 74 -6.67 -13.05 8.22
C GLU A 74 -5.85 -13.05 9.53
N CYS A 75 -5.66 -11.90 10.18
CA CYS A 75 -4.86 -11.79 11.41
C CYS A 75 -5.43 -12.57 12.61
N PHE A 76 -6.74 -12.83 12.63
CA PHE A 76 -7.42 -13.62 13.68
C PHE A 76 -7.70 -15.07 13.28
N LYS A 77 -7.22 -15.51 12.12
CA LYS A 77 -7.41 -16.88 11.62
C LYS A 77 -6.29 -17.79 12.10
N TYR A 78 -6.56 -19.10 12.07
CA TYR A 78 -5.60 -20.10 12.51
C TYR A 78 -4.37 -20.11 11.59
N LYS A 79 -3.20 -20.37 12.17
CA LYS A 79 -1.93 -20.42 11.42
C LYS A 79 -2.01 -21.49 10.32
N ASN A 80 -1.35 -21.26 9.20
CA ASN A 80 -1.30 -22.17 8.04
C ASN A 80 -2.65 -22.46 7.37
N THR A 81 -3.66 -21.61 7.60
CA THR A 81 -4.90 -21.63 6.81
C THR A 81 -4.85 -20.55 5.73
N VAL A 82 -5.45 -20.84 4.57
CA VAL A 82 -5.52 -19.91 3.44
C VAL A 82 -6.97 -19.67 3.09
N ASN A 83 -7.42 -18.43 3.21
CA ASN A 83 -8.75 -18.00 2.75
C ASN A 83 -8.74 -17.79 1.22
N TYR A 84 -8.97 -18.85 0.47
CA TYR A 84 -9.04 -18.82 -1.00
C TYR A 84 -10.10 -17.86 -1.56
N PRO A 85 -11.32 -17.76 -1.00
CA PRO A 85 -12.31 -16.77 -1.46
C PRO A 85 -11.81 -15.34 -1.42
N LEU A 86 -11.21 -14.92 -0.28
CA LEU A 86 -10.66 -13.57 -0.14
C LEU A 86 -9.46 -13.36 -1.07
N LEU A 87 -8.58 -14.35 -1.18
CA LEU A 87 -7.43 -14.30 -2.06
C LEU A 87 -7.85 -14.12 -3.53
N PHE A 88 -8.81 -14.91 -4.00
CA PHE A 88 -9.33 -14.84 -5.37
C PHE A 88 -10.01 -13.49 -5.65
N LEU A 89 -10.76 -12.97 -4.68
CA LEU A 89 -11.41 -11.65 -4.79
C LEU A 89 -10.36 -10.54 -4.97
N LEU A 90 -9.30 -10.53 -4.14
CA LEU A 90 -8.27 -9.51 -4.19
C LEU A 90 -7.40 -9.59 -5.46
N ILE A 91 -7.10 -10.80 -5.92
CA ILE A 91 -6.41 -11.01 -7.20
C ILE A 91 -7.26 -10.48 -8.35
N THR A 92 -8.54 -10.88 -8.40
CA THR A 92 -9.48 -10.44 -9.43
C THR A 92 -9.62 -8.92 -9.43
N TYR A 93 -9.76 -8.30 -8.25
CA TYR A 93 -9.81 -6.85 -8.11
C TYR A 93 -8.56 -6.18 -8.71
N SER A 94 -7.37 -6.63 -8.31
CA SER A 94 -6.11 -6.05 -8.79
C SER A 94 -5.92 -6.20 -10.29
N PHE A 95 -6.32 -7.35 -10.85
CA PHE A 95 -6.24 -7.64 -12.27
C PHE A 95 -7.19 -6.75 -13.09
N VAL A 96 -8.45 -6.62 -12.65
CA VAL A 96 -9.44 -5.76 -13.30
C VAL A 96 -9.00 -4.30 -13.25
N VAL A 97 -8.55 -3.80 -12.10
CA VAL A 97 -8.03 -2.43 -11.97
C VAL A 97 -6.88 -2.19 -12.93
N SER A 98 -5.94 -3.14 -13.03
CA SER A 98 -4.77 -3.00 -13.91
C SER A 98 -5.17 -2.94 -15.38
N ILE A 99 -6.06 -3.83 -15.84
CA ILE A 99 -6.54 -3.81 -17.23
C ILE A 99 -7.27 -2.50 -17.53
N VAL A 100 -8.20 -2.10 -16.68
CA VAL A 100 -8.97 -0.87 -16.90
C VAL A 100 -8.06 0.35 -16.91
N TYR A 101 -7.07 0.39 -16.00
CA TYR A 101 -6.13 1.50 -15.91
C TYR A 101 -5.22 1.60 -17.14
N LEU A 102 -4.72 0.48 -17.66
CA LEU A 102 -3.90 0.46 -18.88
C LEU A 102 -4.66 0.94 -20.12
N ASN A 103 -5.98 0.75 -20.16
CA ASN A 103 -6.83 1.19 -21.27
C ASN A 103 -7.29 2.65 -21.13
N LEU A 104 -7.77 3.05 -19.95
CA LEU A 104 -8.30 4.40 -19.72
C LEU A 104 -7.19 5.45 -19.55
N LYS A 105 -6.06 5.10 -18.92
CA LYS A 105 -4.92 5.99 -18.62
C LYS A 105 -5.28 7.24 -17.82
N GLU A 106 -6.40 7.21 -17.12
CA GLU A 106 -6.89 8.32 -16.28
C GLU A 106 -6.39 8.17 -14.84
N PRO A 107 -5.51 9.06 -14.33
CA PRO A 107 -4.91 8.91 -13.00
C PRO A 107 -5.94 9.00 -11.87
N VAL A 108 -7.05 9.72 -12.09
CA VAL A 108 -8.15 9.82 -11.12
C VAL A 108 -8.81 8.45 -10.87
N PHE A 109 -8.90 7.59 -11.89
CA PHE A 109 -9.40 6.23 -11.72
C PHE A 109 -8.54 5.43 -10.74
N HIS A 110 -7.21 5.48 -10.91
CA HIS A 110 -6.28 4.82 -9.99
C HIS A 110 -6.44 5.34 -8.56
N GLN A 111 -6.51 6.67 -8.38
CA GLN A 111 -6.67 7.29 -7.06
C GLN A 111 -7.93 6.81 -6.33
N ILE A 112 -9.06 6.69 -7.04
CA ILE A 112 -10.33 6.20 -6.48
C ILE A 112 -10.20 4.73 -6.06
N MET A 113 -9.64 3.88 -6.91
CA MET A 113 -9.48 2.45 -6.63
C MET A 113 -8.50 2.22 -5.46
N TYR A 114 -7.36 2.90 -5.47
CA TYR A 114 -6.41 2.89 -4.36
C TYR A 114 -7.05 3.40 -3.06
N GLY A 115 -7.75 4.54 -3.10
CA GLY A 115 -8.44 5.13 -1.96
C GLY A 115 -9.51 4.21 -1.37
N THR A 116 -10.17 3.40 -2.20
CA THR A 116 -11.13 2.38 -1.74
C THR A 116 -10.44 1.30 -0.91
N LEU A 117 -9.30 0.75 -1.37
CA LEU A 117 -8.54 -0.23 -0.60
C LEU A 117 -8.00 0.35 0.71
N VAL A 118 -7.45 1.57 0.67
CA VAL A 118 -6.98 2.28 1.87
C VAL A 118 -8.11 2.48 2.86
N SER A 119 -9.30 2.85 2.41
CA SER A 119 -10.48 3.00 3.28
C SER A 119 -10.84 1.68 3.97
N ILE A 120 -10.80 0.55 3.26
CA ILE A 120 -11.04 -0.79 3.83
C ILE A 120 -9.98 -1.11 4.91
N ILE A 121 -8.70 -0.83 4.62
CA ILE A 121 -7.58 -1.01 5.56
C ILE A 121 -7.80 -0.17 6.84
N VAL A 122 -8.14 1.11 6.68
CA VAL A 122 -8.38 2.04 7.80
C VAL A 122 -9.56 1.58 8.64
N LEU A 123 -10.71 1.27 8.02
CA LEU A 123 -11.90 0.81 8.75
C LEU A 123 -11.61 -0.47 9.54
N ARG A 124 -10.91 -1.43 8.92
CA ARG A 124 -10.52 -2.67 9.60
C ARG A 124 -9.54 -2.41 10.74
N SER A 125 -8.58 -1.50 10.55
CA SER A 125 -7.60 -1.15 11.59
C SER A 125 -8.26 -0.46 12.77
N VAL A 126 -9.20 0.47 12.52
CA VAL A 126 -10.00 1.13 13.56
C VAL A 126 -10.84 0.12 14.33
N TYR A 127 -11.46 -0.84 13.65
CA TYR A 127 -12.19 -1.92 14.32
C TYR A 127 -11.27 -2.70 15.30
N ILE A 128 -10.08 -3.12 14.85
CA ILE A 128 -9.12 -3.87 15.68
C ILE A 128 -8.72 -3.05 16.90
N VAL A 129 -8.39 -1.78 16.71
CA VAL A 129 -7.90 -0.88 17.76
C VAL A 129 -8.99 -0.50 18.77
N LEU A 130 -10.24 -0.36 18.34
CA LEU A 130 -11.33 0.02 19.23
C LEU A 130 -11.90 -1.18 20.01
N TRP A 131 -12.04 -2.34 19.36
CA TRP A 131 -12.81 -3.46 19.89
C TRP A 131 -11.98 -4.68 20.30
N VAL A 132 -10.79 -4.88 19.73
CA VAL A 132 -10.01 -6.11 19.95
C VAL A 132 -8.76 -5.84 20.80
N TYR A 133 -7.90 -4.93 20.34
CA TYR A 133 -6.60 -4.65 20.94
C TYR A 133 -6.38 -3.15 21.17
N PRO A 134 -6.96 -2.58 22.25
CA PRO A 134 -6.84 -1.16 22.59
C PRO A 134 -5.42 -0.65 22.81
N TRP A 135 -4.47 -1.51 23.16
CA TRP A 135 -3.06 -1.12 23.31
C TRP A 135 -2.40 -0.70 21.98
N LEU A 136 -2.96 -1.08 20.83
CA LEU A 136 -2.48 -0.67 19.52
C LEU A 136 -2.91 0.77 19.13
N ARG A 137 -3.68 1.47 19.98
CA ARG A 137 -4.18 2.85 19.70
C ARG A 137 -3.08 3.82 19.31
N GLY A 138 -1.99 3.84 20.08
CA GLY A 138 -0.86 4.74 19.81
C GLY A 138 -0.29 4.53 18.41
N LEU A 139 0.01 3.28 18.05
CA LEU A 139 0.57 2.93 16.74
C LEU A 139 -0.45 3.16 15.61
N GLY A 140 -1.69 2.69 15.78
CA GLY A 140 -2.74 2.79 14.77
C GLY A 140 -3.11 4.22 14.42
N TYR A 141 -3.32 5.08 15.42
CA TYR A 141 -3.64 6.48 15.17
C TYR A 141 -2.44 7.29 14.66
N THR A 142 -1.22 7.00 15.14
CA THR A 142 -0.01 7.65 14.59
C THR A 142 0.14 7.33 13.10
N SER A 143 -0.04 6.07 12.71
CA SER A 143 -0.01 5.64 11.30
C SER A 143 -1.06 6.39 10.46
N LEU A 144 -2.31 6.45 10.93
CA LEU A 144 -3.39 7.16 10.24
C LEU A 144 -3.10 8.67 10.12
N THR A 145 -2.64 9.31 11.19
CA THR A 145 -2.34 10.75 11.19
C THR A 145 -1.22 11.09 10.23
N VAL A 146 -0.10 10.33 10.23
CA VAL A 146 1.02 10.56 9.32
C VAL A 146 0.59 10.33 7.87
N PHE A 147 -0.20 9.29 7.59
CA PHE A 147 -0.74 9.03 6.26
C PHE A 147 -1.61 10.19 5.76
N LEU A 148 -2.56 10.67 6.58
CA LEU A 148 -3.44 11.79 6.22
C LEU A 148 -2.65 13.10 6.05
N MET A 149 -1.62 13.32 6.87
CA MET A 149 -0.72 14.46 6.71
C MET A 149 0.01 14.40 5.37
N GLY A 150 0.51 13.23 4.97
CA GLY A 150 1.11 13.02 3.65
C GLY A 150 0.13 13.31 2.51
N PHE A 151 -1.11 12.80 2.61
CA PHE A 151 -2.16 13.07 1.62
C PHE A 151 -2.56 14.55 1.55
N PHE A 152 -2.58 15.24 2.69
CA PHE A 152 -2.81 16.69 2.73
C PHE A 152 -1.69 17.44 2.00
N LEU A 153 -0.42 17.14 2.30
CA LEU A 153 0.73 17.76 1.62
C LEU A 153 0.73 17.49 0.11
N TRP A 154 0.31 16.29 -0.32
CA TRP A 154 0.16 15.97 -1.74
C TRP A 154 -0.91 16.87 -2.42
N ASN A 155 -2.03 17.15 -1.76
CA ASN A 155 -3.03 18.08 -2.31
C ASN A 155 -2.51 19.53 -2.35
N VAL A 156 -1.76 19.95 -1.32
CA VAL A 156 -1.14 21.28 -1.30
C VAL A 156 -0.22 21.46 -2.51
N ASP A 157 0.64 20.48 -2.79
CA ASP A 157 1.55 20.51 -3.94
C ASP A 157 0.78 20.58 -5.27
N ASN A 158 -0.29 19.78 -5.44
CA ASN A 158 -1.07 19.78 -6.68
C ASN A 158 -1.89 21.05 -6.92
N ILE A 159 -2.41 21.69 -5.86
CA ILE A 159 -3.32 22.84 -5.98
C ILE A 159 -2.57 24.17 -6.01
N PHE A 160 -1.51 24.32 -5.21
CA PHE A 160 -0.83 25.60 -5.00
C PHE A 160 0.51 25.74 -5.74
N CYS A 161 0.94 24.71 -6.47
CA CYS A 161 2.19 24.77 -7.25
C CYS A 161 1.93 24.98 -8.75
N ASP A 162 1.87 26.25 -9.17
CA ASP A 162 1.60 26.61 -10.59
C ASP A 162 2.78 26.34 -11.54
N LYS A 163 4.00 26.13 -11.02
CA LYS A 163 5.24 26.04 -11.83
C LYS A 163 5.62 24.63 -12.28
N LEU A 164 4.81 23.62 -11.96
CA LEU A 164 5.12 22.21 -12.19
C LEU A 164 4.14 21.50 -13.13
N ARG A 165 3.21 22.26 -13.73
CA ARG A 165 2.13 21.73 -14.56
C ARG A 165 2.38 21.91 -16.06
#